data_AF-A0A1H4PIY4-F1
#
_entry.id   AF-A0A1H4PIY4-F1
#
_cell.length_a   1.000
_cell.length_b   1.000
_cell.length_c   1.000
_cell.angle_alpha   90.00
_cell.angle_beta   90.00
_cell.angle_gamma   90.00
#
_symmetry.space_group_name_H-M   'P 1'
#
loop_
_entity.id
_entity.type
_entity.pdbx_description
1 polymer ?
#
loop_
_entity_poly.entity_id
_entity_poly.type
_entity_poly.pdbx_seq_one_letter_code
_entity_poly.pdbx_strand_id
1 'polypeptide(L)'
;MPTILSTTAYWKLAEGTRDDLAHGLFTIDDGVSRVLAPAYANARFRFDPGCMTPADSRARRVVDFFVDALASATEFEWSEPNQVLVINNRTVLHARADAQADPDRQMQRLMFRFEKGTTL
;
A
#
# COMPACT_ATOMS: atom_id res chain seq x y z
N MET A 1 4.60 18.21 1.62
CA MET A 1 4.94 16.79 1.32
C MET A 1 3.68 15.95 1.05
N PRO A 2 3.36 15.57 -0.20
CA PRO A 2 2.13 14.85 -0.51
C PRO A 2 2.06 13.46 0.12
N THR A 3 0.83 13.00 0.35
CA THR A 3 0.52 11.59 0.56
C THR A 3 0.17 10.99 -0.79
N ILE A 4 0.86 9.92 -1.17
CA ILE A 4 0.62 9.21 -2.44
C ILE A 4 -0.43 8.13 -2.18
N LEU A 5 -1.44 8.05 -3.04
CA LEU A 5 -2.60 7.18 -2.88
C LEU A 5 -2.86 6.37 -4.16
N SER A 6 -2.93 5.05 -4.04
CA SER A 6 -3.28 4.16 -5.15
C SER A 6 -4.51 3.33 -4.79
N THR A 7 -5.64 3.61 -5.45
CA THR A 7 -6.91 2.92 -5.20
C THR A 7 -6.99 1.65 -6.04
N THR A 8 -7.02 0.51 -5.36
CA THR A 8 -6.91 -0.82 -6.00
C THR A 8 -8.11 -1.18 -6.88
N ALA A 9 -9.27 -0.55 -6.67
CA ALA A 9 -10.46 -0.75 -7.50
C ALA A 9 -10.29 -0.26 -8.95
N TYR A 10 -9.33 0.63 -9.21
CA TYR A 10 -9.06 1.18 -10.54
C TYR A 10 -7.95 0.44 -11.29
N TRP A 11 -7.34 -0.57 -10.68
CA TRP A 11 -6.26 -1.31 -11.31
C TRP A 11 -6.78 -2.22 -12.41
N LYS A 12 -6.23 -2.04 -13.60
CA LYS A 12 -6.35 -2.98 -14.71
C LYS A 12 -5.15 -3.91 -14.65
N LEU A 13 -5.38 -5.14 -14.21
CA LEU A 13 -4.33 -6.16 -14.15
C LEU A 13 -4.10 -6.71 -15.55
N ALA A 14 -2.84 -6.74 -16.00
CA ALA A 14 -2.48 -7.46 -17.21
C ALA A 14 -2.67 -8.97 -17.02
N GLU A 15 -2.66 -9.71 -18.13
CA GLU A 15 -2.75 -11.17 -18.10
C GLU A 15 -1.60 -11.76 -17.24
N GLY A 16 -1.91 -12.73 -16.40
CA GLY A 16 -0.94 -13.36 -15.50
C GLY A 16 -0.54 -12.53 -14.27
N THR A 17 -0.73 -11.20 -14.25
CA THR A 17 -0.39 -10.36 -13.08
C THR A 17 -1.17 -10.79 -11.84
N ARG A 18 -2.43 -11.17 -12.00
CA ARG A 18 -3.27 -11.64 -10.88
C ARG A 18 -2.73 -12.94 -10.26
N ASP A 19 -2.23 -13.86 -11.08
CA ASP A 19 -1.65 -15.12 -10.62
C ASP A 19 -0.33 -14.87 -9.90
N ASP A 20 0.50 -13.98 -10.43
CA ASP A 20 1.74 -13.56 -9.77
C ASP A 20 1.45 -12.91 -8.41
N LEU A 21 0.45 -12.03 -8.33
CA LEU A 21 0.00 -11.40 -7.08
C LEU A 21 -0.53 -12.41 -6.06
N ALA A 22 -1.27 -13.42 -6.51
CA ALA A 22 -1.91 -14.42 -5.65
C ALA A 22 -0.96 -15.53 -5.19
N HIS A 23 0.11 -15.78 -5.94
CA HIS A 23 0.98 -16.94 -5.72
C HIS A 23 2.46 -16.61 -5.53
N GLY A 24 2.91 -15.40 -5.85
CA GLY A 24 4.28 -14.96 -5.55
C GLY A 24 4.45 -14.68 -4.07
N LEU A 25 5.44 -15.31 -3.46
CA LEU A 25 5.65 -15.27 -2.03
C LEU A 25 6.61 -14.15 -1.62
N PHE A 26 6.19 -13.40 -0.61
CA PHE A 26 7.03 -12.46 0.11
C PHE A 26 7.40 -13.05 1.46
N THR A 27 8.64 -12.84 1.88
CA THR A 27 9.02 -12.94 3.29
C THR A 27 8.56 -11.64 3.95
N ILE A 28 7.63 -11.76 4.88
CA ILE A 28 7.11 -10.63 5.67
C ILE A 28 7.76 -10.69 7.03
N ASP A 29 8.40 -9.60 7.43
CA ASP A 29 9.13 -9.47 8.68
C ASP A 29 8.58 -8.26 9.45
N ASP A 30 7.85 -8.52 10.53
CA ASP A 30 7.29 -7.47 11.40
C ASP A 30 8.16 -7.22 12.64
N GLY A 31 9.39 -7.76 12.66
CA GLY A 31 10.33 -7.69 13.78
C GLY A 31 10.05 -8.68 14.90
N VAL A 32 8.89 -9.36 14.90
CA VAL A 32 8.52 -10.38 15.90
C VAL A 32 8.36 -11.75 15.25
N SER A 33 7.86 -11.79 14.03
CA SER A 33 7.55 -12.99 13.27
C SER A 33 8.03 -12.86 11.84
N ARG A 34 8.34 -14.01 11.24
CA ARG A 34 8.66 -14.11 9.82
C ARG A 34 7.75 -15.13 9.16
N VAL A 35 6.95 -14.67 8.20
CA VAL A 35 5.97 -15.50 7.49
C VAL A 35 6.12 -15.37 5.99
N LEU A 36 5.76 -16.41 5.25
CA LEU A 36 5.64 -16.37 3.80
C LEU A 36 4.20 -16.10 3.41
N ALA A 37 3.98 -15.10 2.57
CA ALA A 37 2.62 -14.74 2.18
C ALA A 37 2.57 -14.00 0.82
N PRO A 38 1.51 -14.17 0.03
CA PRO A 38 1.34 -13.46 -1.23
C PRO A 38 0.87 -12.02 -1.03
N ALA A 39 1.07 -11.17 -2.04
CA ALA A 39 0.61 -9.78 -2.03
C ALA A 39 -0.90 -9.62 -2.24
N TYR A 40 -1.58 -10.66 -2.76
CA TYR A 40 -3.03 -10.68 -2.92
C TYR A 40 -3.64 -11.94 -2.29
N ALA A 41 -4.54 -11.75 -1.33
CA ALA A 41 -5.29 -12.82 -0.68
C ALA A 41 -6.64 -12.31 -0.17
N ASN A 42 -7.65 -13.17 -0.10
CA ASN A 42 -8.99 -12.81 0.39
C ASN A 42 -9.57 -11.56 -0.29
N ALA A 43 -9.37 -11.44 -1.61
CA ALA A 43 -9.75 -10.29 -2.43
C ALA A 43 -9.16 -8.94 -1.99
N ARG A 44 -8.02 -8.94 -1.28
CA ARG A 44 -7.33 -7.73 -0.84
C ARG A 44 -5.87 -7.74 -1.22
N PHE A 45 -5.36 -6.56 -1.54
CA PHE A 45 -3.96 -6.31 -1.77
C PHE A 45 -3.26 -5.91 -0.47
N ARG A 46 -2.02 -6.34 -0.32
CA ARG A 46 -1.09 -5.87 0.70
C ARG A 46 0.29 -5.76 0.07
N PHE A 47 0.95 -4.64 0.33
CA PHE A 47 2.33 -4.45 -0.04
C PHE A 47 2.91 -3.36 0.82
N ASP A 48 4.06 -3.63 1.40
CA ASP A 48 4.88 -2.65 2.10
C ASP A 48 6.34 -3.02 1.83
N PRO A 49 7.07 -2.24 1.00
CA PRO A 49 8.45 -2.55 0.65
C PRO A 49 9.40 -2.46 1.86
N GLY A 50 8.99 -1.85 2.98
CA GLY A 50 9.77 -1.79 4.21
C GLY A 50 9.78 -3.10 5.01
N CYS A 51 8.77 -3.96 4.83
CA CYS A 51 8.67 -5.23 5.58
C CYS A 51 8.41 -6.46 4.71
N MET A 52 8.13 -6.31 3.42
CA MET A 52 7.88 -7.40 2.48
C MET A 52 9.04 -7.54 1.48
N THR A 53 9.82 -8.61 1.61
CA THR A 53 10.92 -8.94 0.68
C THR A 53 10.50 -10.04 -0.29
N PRO A 54 10.67 -9.90 -1.62
CA PRO A 54 10.28 -10.94 -2.57
C PRO A 54 11.13 -12.22 -2.39
N ALA A 55 10.48 -13.36 -2.22
CA ALA A 55 11.14 -14.65 -1.97
C ALA A 55 11.27 -15.53 -3.24
N ASP A 56 10.50 -15.23 -4.29
CA ASP A 56 10.53 -15.98 -5.55
C ASP A 56 10.45 -15.07 -6.80
N SER A 57 10.48 -15.68 -7.99
CA SER A 57 10.46 -14.94 -9.26
C SER A 57 9.12 -14.27 -9.57
N ARG A 58 8.00 -14.80 -9.07
CA ARG A 58 6.68 -14.19 -9.20
C ARG A 58 6.59 -12.94 -8.34
N ALA A 59 7.04 -13.02 -7.09
CA ALA A 59 7.09 -11.91 -6.16
C ALA A 59 7.97 -10.75 -6.67
N ARG A 60 9.07 -11.03 -7.37
CA ARG A 60 9.87 -9.98 -8.02
C ARG A 60 9.09 -9.22 -9.09
N ARG A 61 8.35 -9.93 -9.97
CA ARG A 61 7.46 -9.26 -10.95
C ARG A 61 6.33 -8.48 -10.28
N VAL A 62 5.85 -8.96 -9.13
CA VAL A 62 4.87 -8.22 -8.33
C VAL A 62 5.44 -6.92 -7.78
N VAL A 63 6.72 -6.87 -7.40
CA VAL A 63 7.38 -5.61 -7.01
C VAL A 63 7.36 -4.63 -8.18
N ASP A 64 7.73 -5.06 -9.38
CA ASP A 64 7.70 -4.21 -10.59
C ASP A 64 6.29 -3.65 -10.83
N PHE A 65 5.26 -4.50 -10.69
CA PHE A 65 3.86 -4.07 -10.78
C PHE A 65 3.52 -2.97 -9.75
N PHE A 66 3.95 -3.09 -8.50
CA PHE A 66 3.67 -2.06 -7.49
C PHE A 66 4.45 -0.77 -7.72
N VAL A 67 5.65 -0.84 -8.30
CA VAL A 67 6.42 0.33 -8.73
C VAL A 67 5.67 1.08 -9.84
N ASP A 68 5.14 0.36 -10.83
CA ASP A 68 4.32 0.95 -11.90
C ASP A 68 3.00 1.52 -11.37
N ALA A 69 2.37 0.83 -10.42
CA ALA A 69 1.16 1.30 -9.76
C ALA A 69 1.40 2.57 -8.91
N LEU A 70 2.62 2.77 -8.40
CA LEU A 70 3.02 3.99 -7.71
C LEU A 70 3.18 5.16 -8.70
N ALA A 71 3.71 4.91 -9.90
CA ALA A 71 3.90 5.95 -10.92
C ALA A 71 2.57 6.55 -11.44
N SER A 72 1.46 5.82 -11.31
CA SER A 72 0.12 6.26 -11.67
C SER A 72 -0.76 6.64 -10.47
N ALA A 73 -0.18 6.68 -9.26
CA ALA A 73 -0.89 7.03 -8.05
C ALA A 73 -1.25 8.52 -8.00
N THR A 74 -2.27 8.85 -7.20
CA THR A 74 -2.72 10.22 -7.00
C THR A 74 -2.02 10.84 -5.80
N GLU A 75 -1.54 12.07 -5.96
CA GLU A 75 -0.99 12.86 -4.86
C GLU A 75 -2.10 13.62 -4.14
N PHE A 76 -2.13 13.51 -2.82
CA PHE A 76 -2.92 14.37 -1.95
C PHE A 76 -1.99 15.40 -1.30
N GLU A 77 -2.17 16.67 -1.69
CA GLU A 77 -1.42 17.78 -1.14
C GLU A 77 -2.03 18.30 0.16
N TRP A 78 -1.15 18.46 1.15
CA TRP A 78 -1.51 19.02 2.46
C TRP A 78 -1.31 20.54 2.44
N SER A 79 -2.13 21.23 1.64
CA SER A 79 -1.98 22.66 1.36
C SER A 79 -2.58 23.58 2.43
N GLU A 80 -3.51 23.08 3.25
CA GLU A 80 -4.26 23.89 4.21
C GLU A 80 -4.16 23.34 5.65
N PRO A 81 -4.15 24.21 6.67
CA PRO A 81 -4.25 23.78 8.06
C PRO A 81 -5.52 22.97 8.33
N ASN A 82 -5.44 22.00 9.24
CA ASN A 82 -6.58 21.18 9.71
C ASN A 82 -7.25 20.31 8.62
N GLN A 83 -6.58 20.07 7.49
CA GLN A 83 -7.02 19.03 6.57
C GLN A 83 -7.04 17.66 7.26
N VAL A 84 -7.97 16.81 6.85
CA VAL A 84 -8.08 15.43 7.33
C VAL A 84 -8.17 14.53 6.11
N LEU A 85 -7.29 13.54 6.03
CA LEU A 85 -7.31 12.50 5.01
C LEU A 85 -7.76 11.18 5.64
N VAL A 86 -8.90 10.67 5.18
CA VAL A 86 -9.42 9.36 5.60
C VAL A 86 -9.08 8.33 4.53
N ILE A 87 -8.32 7.30 4.90
CA ILE A 87 -7.87 6.25 3.99
C ILE A 87 -8.54 4.94 4.36
N ASN A 88 -9.26 4.34 3.40
CA ASN A 88 -9.69 2.94 3.54
C ASN A 88 -8.50 2.01 3.27
N ASN A 89 -7.75 1.66 4.32
CA ASN A 89 -6.53 0.85 4.26
C ASN A 89 -6.74 -0.62 3.80
N ARG A 90 -7.95 -0.98 3.37
CA ARG A 90 -8.25 -2.28 2.76
C ARG A 90 -8.32 -2.24 1.24
N THR A 91 -8.50 -1.05 0.67
CA THR A 91 -8.72 -0.85 -0.77
C THR A 91 -7.78 0.21 -1.36
N VAL A 92 -7.04 0.94 -0.52
CA VAL A 92 -6.08 1.96 -0.93
C VAL A 92 -4.71 1.62 -0.36
N LEU A 93 -3.71 1.51 -1.22
CA LEU A 93 -2.31 1.55 -0.82
C LEU A 93 -1.86 3.02 -0.74
N HIS A 94 -0.95 3.31 0.17
CA HIS A 94 -0.46 4.67 0.37
C HIS A 94 1.04 4.70 0.62
N ALA A 95 1.68 5.79 0.24
CA ALA A 95 3.08 6.08 0.49
C ALA A 95 3.26 7.57 0.84
N ARG A 96 4.48 7.92 1.23
CA ARG A 96 4.91 9.32 1.38
C ARG A 96 5.97 9.58 0.31
N ALA A 97 5.92 10.76 -0.31
CA ALA A 97 7.04 11.24 -1.10
C ALA A 97 8.26 11.57 -0.18
N ASP A 98 9.42 11.87 -0.77
CA ASP A 98 10.65 12.12 0.00
C ASP A 98 10.59 13.33 0.96
N ALA A 99 10.78 13.05 2.25
CA ALA A 99 10.59 13.92 3.40
C ALA A 99 11.55 15.12 3.51
N GLN A 100 12.62 15.18 2.72
CA GLN A 100 13.72 16.12 2.94
C GLN A 100 13.31 17.60 2.87
N ALA A 101 12.23 17.93 2.17
CA ALA A 101 11.81 19.31 1.95
C ALA A 101 10.93 19.93 3.05
N ASP A 102 10.55 19.17 4.09
CA ASP A 102 9.48 19.61 5.02
C ASP A 102 9.74 19.13 6.47
N PRO A 103 10.79 19.65 7.14
CA PRO A 103 11.25 19.16 8.45
C PRO A 103 10.29 19.51 9.59
N ASP A 104 9.54 20.60 9.48
CA ASP A 104 8.67 21.11 10.54
C ASP A 104 7.23 20.57 10.45
N ARG A 105 6.91 19.77 9.42
CA ARG A 105 5.59 19.20 9.23
C ARG A 105 5.22 18.24 10.35
N GLN A 106 4.13 18.56 11.04
CA GLN A 106 3.53 17.70 12.05
C GLN A 106 2.23 17.06 11.53
N MET A 107 2.14 15.74 11.64
CA MET A 107 0.92 14.99 11.35
C MET A 107 0.55 14.12 12.54
N GLN A 108 -0.74 14.06 12.84
CA GLN A 108 -1.29 13.06 13.73
C GLN A 108 -1.93 11.94 12.90
N ARG A 109 -1.58 10.69 13.22
CA ARG A 109 -2.15 9.51 12.56
C ARG A 109 -2.97 8.73 13.56
N LEU A 110 -4.24 8.55 13.24
CA LEU A 110 -5.17 7.73 14.01
C LEU A 110 -5.53 6.49 13.20
N MET A 111 -5.60 5.34 13.87
CA MET A 111 -6.03 4.08 13.26
C MET A 111 -7.38 3.69 13.83
N PHE A 112 -8.33 3.41 12.94
CA PHE A 112 -9.67 2.97 13.32
C PHE A 112 -9.89 1.53 12.91
N ARG A 113 -10.54 0.77 13.78
CA ARG A 113 -11.04 -0.57 13.48
C ARG A 113 -12.56 -0.53 13.51
N PHE A 114 -13.17 -0.73 12.36
CA PHE A 114 -14.62 -0.87 12.27
C PHE A 114 -15.01 -2.33 12.45
N GLU A 115 -16.03 -2.56 13.28
CA GLU A 115 -16.69 -3.85 13.35
C GLU A 115 -17.50 -4.09 12.07
N LYS A 116 -17.74 -5.36 11.74
CA LYS A 116 -18.57 -5.72 10.58
C LYS A 116 -19.98 -5.15 10.79
N GLY A 117 -20.40 -4.24 9.91
CA GLY A 117 -21.75 -3.65 9.93
C GLY A 117 -21.80 -2.15 10.25
N THR A 118 -20.69 -1.54 10.65
CA THR A 118 -20.62 -0.07 10.81
C THR A 118 -20.25 0.58 9.48
N THR A 119 -21.15 1.39 8.92
CA THR A 119 -20.89 2.23 7.74
C THR A 119 -20.42 3.61 8.19
N LEU A 120 -19.43 4.18 7.48
CA LEU A 120 -19.04 5.59 7.57
C LEU A 120 -19.78 6.39 6.49
#